data_AF-A0A2E0ER90-F1
#
_entry.id   AF-A0A2E0ER90-F1
#
_cell.length_a   1.000
_cell.length_b   1.000
_cell.length_c   1.000
_cell.angle_alpha   90.00
_cell.angle_beta   90.00
_cell.angle_gamma   90.00
#
_symmetry.space_group_name_H-M   'P 1'
#
loop_
_entity.id
_entity.type
_entity.pdbx_description
1 polymer ?
#
loop_
_entity_poly.entity_id
_entity_poly.type
_entity_poly.pdbx_seq_one_letter_code
_entity_poly.pdbx_strand_id
1 'polypeptide(L)'
;MTEKVIGITHYLGEDEGEWLISNEGKKLFKTINEKKMIVSISCKPKHSKNIEKLAEIFPKMPILLHHMGGMKSNINDKSENNNILKLSKFKNIFLKFSGYNYVLGEDRRWDFPYNDALWVYKEAYQKFGSNMVWGSDFPVVKFSSTYKQAFEVFNKYCDFMSENDKNLIQGNNLLKLIKERGKID
;
A
#
# COMPACT_ATOMS: atom_id res chain seq x y z
N MET A 1 21.74 1.82 19.04
CA MET A 1 20.98 0.87 18.20
C MET A 1 21.59 0.90 16.82
N THR A 2 22.17 -0.20 16.34
CA THR A 2 22.55 -0.29 14.91
C THR A 2 21.27 -0.25 14.09
N GLU A 3 21.16 0.75 13.21
CA GLU A 3 20.00 0.91 12.32
C GLU A 3 19.82 -0.33 11.45
N LYS A 4 18.78 -1.11 11.73
CA LYS A 4 18.50 -2.35 11.01
C LYS A 4 17.54 -2.04 9.86
N VAL A 5 18.06 -2.06 8.64
CA VAL A 5 17.23 -1.90 7.43
C VAL A 5 16.23 -3.07 7.33
N ILE A 6 14.95 -2.74 7.42
CA ILE A 6 13.83 -3.71 7.41
C ILE A 6 13.25 -3.94 6.01
N GLY A 7 13.45 -2.98 5.10
CA GLY A 7 12.87 -3.02 3.76
C GLY A 7 13.44 -1.96 2.85
N ILE A 8 12.99 -1.99 1.60
CA ILE A 8 13.30 -1.00 0.57
C ILE A 8 12.03 -0.43 -0.03
N THR A 9 12.11 0.74 -0.65
CA THR A 9 11.05 1.28 -1.49
C THR A 9 11.56 1.47 -2.91
N HIS A 10 10.80 1.02 -3.90
CA HIS A 10 11.07 1.25 -5.31
C HIS A 10 9.98 2.15 -5.91
N TYR A 11 10.38 3.24 -6.57
CA TYR A 11 9.48 4.19 -7.22
C TYR A 11 9.45 3.90 -8.72
N LEU A 12 8.31 3.42 -9.21
CA LEU A 12 8.14 3.15 -10.63
C LEU A 12 7.92 4.45 -11.39
N GLY A 13 8.48 4.49 -12.60
CA GLY A 13 8.36 5.61 -13.52
C GLY A 13 7.05 5.58 -14.29
N GLU A 14 7.09 6.12 -15.52
CA GLU A 14 5.92 6.19 -16.40
C GLU A 14 5.78 5.00 -17.37
N ASP A 15 6.69 4.03 -17.33
CA ASP A 15 6.56 2.76 -18.07
C ASP A 15 5.51 1.83 -17.43
N GLU A 16 5.42 0.58 -17.90
CA GLU A 16 4.50 -0.42 -17.33
C GLU A 16 5.14 -1.22 -16.18
N GLY A 17 6.31 -0.82 -15.70
CA GLY A 17 7.07 -1.50 -14.66
C GLY A 17 7.76 -2.78 -15.13
N GLU A 18 8.11 -2.90 -16.41
CA GLU A 18 8.76 -4.10 -16.97
C GLU A 18 10.08 -4.44 -16.29
N TRP A 19 10.77 -3.43 -15.76
CA TRP A 19 12.01 -3.63 -15.01
C TRP A 19 11.84 -4.55 -13.79
N LEU A 20 10.65 -4.58 -13.16
CA LEU A 20 10.38 -5.47 -12.03
C LEU A 20 10.63 -6.95 -12.36
N ILE A 21 10.42 -7.33 -13.63
CA ILE A 21 10.53 -8.70 -14.12
C ILE A 21 11.70 -8.92 -15.08
N SER A 22 12.53 -7.90 -15.29
CA SER A 22 13.78 -8.03 -16.05
C SER A 22 14.77 -8.97 -15.33
N ASN A 23 15.86 -9.33 -16.00
CA ASN A 23 16.90 -10.15 -15.38
C ASN A 23 17.55 -9.43 -14.19
N GLU A 24 17.76 -8.12 -14.31
CA GLU A 24 18.34 -7.27 -13.29
C GLU A 24 17.38 -7.10 -12.10
N GLY A 25 16.11 -6.80 -12.37
CA GLY A 25 15.08 -6.67 -11.33
C GLY A 25 14.93 -7.97 -10.54
N LYS A 26 14.83 -9.12 -11.23
CA LYS A 26 14.76 -10.44 -10.60
C LYS A 26 15.97 -10.73 -9.70
N LYS A 27 17.19 -10.36 -10.12
CA LYS A 27 18.40 -10.51 -9.28
C LYS A 27 18.32 -9.67 -8.01
N LEU A 28 17.85 -8.42 -8.11
CA LEU A 28 17.65 -7.56 -6.95
C LEU A 28 16.60 -8.15 -6.00
N PHE A 29 15.40 -8.49 -6.50
CA PHE A 29 14.32 -8.99 -5.65
C PHE A 29 14.62 -10.35 -5.04
N LYS A 30 15.40 -11.20 -5.73
CA LYS A 30 15.96 -12.42 -5.12
C LYS A 30 16.82 -12.08 -3.91
N THR A 31 17.74 -11.13 -4.04
CA THR A 31 18.62 -10.68 -2.95
C THR A 31 17.81 -10.12 -1.78
N ILE A 32 16.83 -9.27 -2.05
CA ILE A 32 15.93 -8.70 -1.02
C ILE A 32 15.19 -9.80 -0.27
N ASN A 33 14.65 -10.79 -1.01
CA ASN A 33 13.93 -11.90 -0.41
C ASN A 33 14.85 -12.75 0.48
N GLU A 34 16.07 -13.05 0.04
CA GLU A 34 17.11 -13.77 0.80
C GLU A 34 17.54 -13.00 2.06
N LYS A 35 17.67 -11.67 1.97
CA LYS A 35 17.98 -10.78 3.11
C LYS A 35 16.81 -10.53 4.06
N LYS A 36 15.71 -11.26 3.84
CA LYS A 36 14.47 -11.16 4.59
C LYS A 36 13.92 -9.73 4.67
N MET A 37 14.01 -8.95 3.60
CA MET A 37 13.49 -7.58 3.59
C MET A 37 12.04 -7.53 3.11
N ILE A 38 11.34 -6.44 3.45
CA ILE A 38 10.03 -6.05 2.92
C ILE A 38 10.25 -5.14 1.70
N VAL A 39 9.44 -5.32 0.65
CA VAL A 39 9.44 -4.41 -0.51
C VAL A 39 8.23 -3.49 -0.40
N SER A 40 8.44 -2.19 -0.54
CA SER A 40 7.36 -1.25 -0.87
C SER A 40 7.52 -0.78 -2.31
N ILE A 41 6.42 -0.64 -3.04
CA ILE A 41 6.41 -0.19 -4.43
C ILE A 41 5.49 1.02 -4.53
N SER A 42 6.05 2.16 -4.93
CA SER A 42 5.26 3.31 -5.37
C SER A 42 4.82 3.07 -6.81
N CYS A 43 3.52 2.81 -7.01
CA CYS A 43 2.96 2.36 -8.26
C CYS A 43 1.68 3.10 -8.64
N LYS A 44 1.24 2.87 -9.88
CA LYS A 44 -0.06 3.24 -10.42
C LYS A 44 -0.78 1.97 -10.90
N PRO A 45 -2.10 2.01 -11.16
CA PRO A 45 -2.87 0.89 -11.71
C PRO A 45 -2.25 0.16 -12.91
N LYS A 46 -1.61 0.89 -13.83
CA LYS A 46 -0.94 0.33 -15.02
C LYS A 46 0.15 -0.71 -14.68
N HIS A 47 0.88 -0.52 -13.58
CA HIS A 47 1.95 -1.42 -13.15
C HIS A 47 1.44 -2.77 -12.60
N SER A 48 0.13 -2.93 -12.38
CA SER A 48 -0.46 -4.10 -11.72
C SER A 48 -0.04 -5.43 -12.35
N LYS A 49 0.10 -5.50 -13.68
CA LYS A 49 0.47 -6.72 -14.41
C LYS A 49 1.88 -7.22 -14.06
N ASN A 50 2.84 -6.31 -13.93
CA ASN A 50 4.21 -6.69 -13.62
C ASN A 50 4.43 -6.88 -12.10
N ILE A 51 3.65 -6.19 -11.27
CA ILE A 51 3.57 -6.47 -9.82
C ILE A 51 3.00 -7.86 -9.55
N GLU A 52 1.94 -8.25 -10.27
CA GLU A 52 1.35 -9.60 -10.22
C GLU A 52 2.41 -10.68 -10.50
N LYS A 53 3.13 -10.55 -11.62
CA LYS A 53 4.23 -11.47 -11.96
C LYS A 53 5.34 -11.49 -10.90
N LEU A 54 5.71 -10.34 -10.35
CA LEU A 54 6.72 -10.28 -9.29
C LEU A 54 6.27 -11.04 -8.04
N ALA A 55 4.99 -10.89 -7.66
CA ALA A 55 4.40 -11.61 -6.53
C ALA A 55 4.35 -13.13 -6.77
N GLU A 56 4.09 -13.57 -8.01
CA GLU A 56 4.14 -14.98 -8.41
C GLU A 56 5.55 -15.56 -8.35
N ILE A 57 6.57 -14.80 -8.76
CA ILE A 57 7.99 -15.23 -8.70
C ILE A 57 8.45 -15.35 -7.24
N PHE A 58 8.02 -14.44 -6.36
CA PHE A 58 8.45 -14.39 -4.96
C PHE A 58 7.25 -14.43 -3.98
N PRO A 59 6.51 -15.55 -3.88
CA PRO A 59 5.25 -15.62 -3.14
C PRO A 59 5.40 -15.49 -1.61
N LYS A 60 6.63 -15.53 -1.10
CA LYS A 60 6.96 -15.34 0.33
C LYS A 60 7.53 -13.96 0.65
N MET A 61 7.77 -13.11 -0.35
CA MET A 61 8.29 -11.76 -0.17
C MET A 61 7.11 -10.80 0.02
N PRO A 62 7.01 -10.09 1.16
CA PRO A 62 5.96 -9.09 1.35
C PRO A 62 6.16 -7.89 0.42
N ILE A 63 5.11 -7.52 -0.30
CA ILE A 63 5.07 -6.39 -1.24
C ILE A 63 3.98 -5.42 -0.77
N LEU A 64 4.36 -4.22 -0.35
CA LEU A 64 3.46 -3.16 0.09
C LEU A 64 3.25 -2.16 -1.05
N LEU A 65 2.01 -2.05 -1.54
CA LEU A 65 1.66 -1.05 -2.55
C LEU A 65 1.43 0.30 -1.89
N HIS A 66 2.19 1.30 -2.33
CA HIS A 66 2.16 2.65 -1.76
C HIS A 66 0.80 3.32 -2.02
N HIS A 67 0.28 4.06 -1.03
CA HIS A 67 -0.91 4.92 -1.14
C HIS A 67 -2.05 4.34 -1.97
N MET A 68 -2.64 3.23 -1.49
CA MET A 68 -3.75 2.54 -2.16
C MET A 68 -3.43 2.09 -3.60
N GLY A 69 -2.15 1.87 -3.93
CA GLY A 69 -1.71 1.48 -5.27
C GLY A 69 -1.94 2.53 -6.35
N GLY A 70 -2.15 3.80 -5.96
CA GLY A 70 -2.46 4.89 -6.88
C GLY A 70 -3.92 4.94 -7.35
N MET A 71 -4.82 4.20 -6.71
CA MET A 71 -6.26 4.29 -6.98
C MET A 71 -6.81 5.71 -6.82
N LYS A 72 -7.91 6.03 -7.54
CA LYS A 72 -8.53 7.36 -7.57
C LYS A 72 -10.02 7.31 -7.25
N SER A 73 -10.59 8.40 -6.75
CA SER A 73 -12.03 8.53 -6.43
C SER A 73 -12.90 8.94 -7.61
N ASN A 74 -12.49 8.66 -8.86
CA ASN A 74 -13.33 8.90 -10.02
C ASN A 74 -14.48 7.88 -10.05
N ILE A 75 -15.68 8.29 -9.65
CA ILE A 75 -16.84 7.40 -9.58
C ILE A 75 -17.32 6.93 -10.97
N ASN A 76 -17.03 7.71 -12.01
CA ASN A 76 -17.48 7.42 -13.38
C ASN A 76 -16.62 6.36 -14.08
N ASP A 77 -15.40 6.12 -13.60
CA ASP A 77 -14.52 5.10 -14.16
C ASP A 77 -13.66 4.46 -13.06
N LYS A 78 -14.00 3.20 -12.77
CA LYS A 78 -13.30 2.36 -11.78
C LYS A 78 -12.36 1.34 -12.43
N SER A 79 -12.24 1.33 -13.75
CA SER A 79 -11.52 0.29 -14.51
C SER A 79 -10.07 0.16 -14.04
N GLU A 80 -9.39 1.28 -13.82
CA GLU A 80 -8.04 1.30 -13.28
C GLU A 80 -7.99 0.80 -11.83
N ASN A 81 -8.92 1.19 -10.96
CA ASN A 81 -8.93 0.71 -9.59
C ASN A 81 -9.05 -0.83 -9.52
N ASN A 82 -9.83 -1.43 -10.43
CA ASN A 82 -9.95 -2.89 -10.53
C ASN A 82 -8.60 -3.60 -10.78
N ASN A 83 -7.66 -2.94 -11.46
CA ASN A 83 -6.31 -3.47 -11.66
C ASN A 83 -5.51 -3.59 -10.36
N ILE A 84 -5.77 -2.74 -9.37
CA ILE A 84 -5.17 -2.86 -8.04
C ILE A 84 -5.97 -3.85 -7.19
N LEU A 85 -7.29 -3.78 -7.22
CA LEU A 85 -8.16 -4.65 -6.42
C LEU A 85 -7.98 -6.14 -6.72
N LYS A 86 -7.70 -6.52 -7.99
CA LYS A 86 -7.42 -7.94 -8.34
C LYS A 86 -6.17 -8.50 -7.66
N LEU A 87 -5.25 -7.65 -7.21
CA LEU A 87 -4.01 -8.07 -6.53
C LEU A 87 -4.29 -8.60 -5.12
N SER A 88 -5.49 -8.37 -4.56
CA SER A 88 -5.93 -8.94 -3.28
C SER A 88 -5.91 -10.47 -3.23
N LYS A 89 -5.91 -11.16 -4.38
CA LYS A 89 -5.76 -12.62 -4.44
C LYS A 89 -4.40 -13.11 -3.94
N PHE A 90 -3.39 -12.25 -3.90
CA PHE A 90 -2.04 -12.58 -3.46
C PHE A 90 -1.84 -12.29 -1.97
N LYS A 91 -1.60 -13.35 -1.19
CA LYS A 91 -1.38 -13.22 0.27
C LYS A 91 -0.16 -12.37 0.65
N ASN A 92 0.82 -12.26 -0.24
CA ASN A 92 2.03 -11.48 -0.02
C ASN A 92 1.94 -10.03 -0.51
N ILE A 93 0.80 -9.59 -1.08
CA ILE A 93 0.57 -8.19 -1.45
C ILE A 93 -0.29 -7.51 -0.38
N PHE A 94 0.24 -6.43 0.18
CA PHE A 94 -0.42 -5.58 1.17
C PHE A 94 -0.70 -4.21 0.56
N LEU A 95 -1.88 -3.63 0.83
CA LEU A 95 -2.12 -2.22 0.52
C LEU A 95 -1.68 -1.33 1.68
N LYS A 96 -0.98 -0.24 1.38
CA LYS A 96 -0.74 0.81 2.36
C LYS A 96 -1.96 1.73 2.46
N PHE A 97 -2.77 1.53 3.50
CA PHE A 97 -3.98 2.32 3.82
C PHE A 97 -3.58 3.73 4.25
N SER A 98 -3.38 4.58 3.24
CA SER A 98 -2.79 5.92 3.38
C SER A 98 -3.16 6.76 2.15
N GLY A 99 -2.83 8.05 2.15
CA GLY A 99 -2.88 8.85 0.93
C GLY A 99 -4.27 9.29 0.48
N TYR A 100 -5.17 9.62 1.42
CA TYR A 100 -6.56 10.05 1.13
C TYR A 100 -6.61 11.23 0.15
N ASN A 101 -5.68 12.16 0.31
CA ASN A 101 -5.46 13.29 -0.57
C ASN A 101 -5.06 12.88 -2.00
N TYR A 102 -4.24 11.84 -2.18
CA TYR A 102 -3.86 11.34 -3.50
C TYR A 102 -5.02 10.62 -4.20
N VAL A 103 -5.86 9.92 -3.44
CA VAL A 103 -7.05 9.25 -3.97
C VAL A 103 -8.06 10.29 -4.45
N LEU A 104 -8.26 11.36 -3.66
CA LEU A 104 -9.20 12.43 -3.99
C LEU A 104 -8.74 13.33 -5.15
N GLY A 105 -7.43 13.59 -5.25
CA GLY A 105 -6.83 14.42 -6.29
C GLY A 105 -6.30 15.75 -5.77
N GLU A 106 -5.37 16.36 -6.54
CA GLU A 106 -4.59 17.52 -6.10
C GLU A 106 -5.45 18.76 -5.82
N ASP A 107 -6.44 19.04 -6.67
CA ASP A 107 -7.31 20.22 -6.55
C ASP A 107 -8.14 20.22 -5.25
N ARG A 108 -8.40 19.02 -4.73
CA ARG A 108 -9.30 18.77 -3.59
C ARG A 108 -8.57 18.17 -2.39
N ARG A 109 -7.23 18.23 -2.39
CA ARG A 109 -6.39 17.52 -1.41
C ARG A 109 -6.58 17.98 0.05
N TRP A 110 -7.26 19.10 0.28
CA TRP A 110 -7.55 19.71 1.57
C TRP A 110 -8.92 19.35 2.14
N ASP A 111 -9.75 18.62 1.37
CA ASP A 111 -11.17 18.35 1.69
C ASP A 111 -11.34 17.30 2.79
N PHE A 112 -10.77 17.52 3.98
CA PHE A 112 -11.02 16.69 5.15
C PHE A 112 -12.53 16.67 5.48
N PRO A 113 -13.16 15.50 5.75
CA PRO A 113 -12.55 14.20 6.05
C PRO A 113 -12.41 13.25 4.84
N TYR A 114 -12.36 13.77 3.62
CA TYR A 114 -12.19 13.03 2.36
C TYR A 114 -13.37 12.10 2.03
N ASN A 115 -14.60 12.53 2.32
CA ASN A 115 -15.82 11.73 2.12
C ASN A 115 -15.90 11.09 0.73
N ASP A 116 -15.57 11.83 -0.31
CA ASP A 116 -15.63 11.35 -1.70
C ASP A 116 -14.55 10.31 -2.04
N ALA A 117 -13.53 10.16 -1.21
CA ALA A 117 -12.52 9.09 -1.35
C ALA A 117 -12.88 7.83 -0.56
N LEU A 118 -13.72 7.92 0.48
CA LEU A 118 -13.96 6.82 1.43
C LEU A 118 -14.51 5.55 0.77
N TRP A 119 -15.26 5.67 -0.33
CA TRP A 119 -15.76 4.50 -1.06
C TRP A 119 -14.63 3.65 -1.65
N VAL A 120 -13.52 4.26 -2.10
CA VAL A 120 -12.34 3.54 -2.61
C VAL A 120 -11.70 2.72 -1.49
N TYR A 121 -11.59 3.30 -0.30
CA TYR A 121 -11.07 2.61 0.88
C TYR A 121 -11.97 1.46 1.33
N LYS A 122 -13.30 1.66 1.26
CA LYS A 122 -14.29 0.61 1.54
C LYS A 122 -14.18 -0.56 0.55
N GLU A 123 -14.10 -0.29 -0.75
CA GLU A 123 -13.92 -1.33 -1.78
C GLU A 123 -12.58 -2.06 -1.60
N ALA A 124 -11.51 -1.33 -1.31
CA ALA A 124 -10.21 -1.92 -1.03
C ALA A 124 -10.28 -2.85 0.18
N TYR A 125 -10.89 -2.42 1.29
CA TYR A 125 -11.09 -3.25 2.48
C TYR A 125 -11.94 -4.48 2.18
N GLN A 126 -13.01 -4.36 1.39
CA GLN A 126 -13.82 -5.52 0.98
C GLN A 126 -13.04 -6.56 0.17
N LYS A 127 -11.97 -6.16 -0.53
CA LYS A 127 -11.14 -7.06 -1.36
C LYS A 127 -9.93 -7.61 -0.60
N PHE A 128 -9.16 -6.75 0.05
CA PHE A 128 -7.94 -7.15 0.77
C PHE A 128 -8.22 -7.62 2.20
N GLY A 129 -9.40 -7.33 2.76
CA GLY A 129 -9.71 -7.53 4.17
C GLY A 129 -8.69 -6.80 5.04
N SER A 130 -8.15 -7.50 6.03
CA SER A 130 -7.09 -6.97 6.88
C SER A 130 -5.69 -7.06 6.25
N ASN A 131 -5.50 -7.49 4.99
CA ASN A 131 -4.16 -7.54 4.36
C ASN A 131 -3.65 -6.15 3.93
N MET A 132 -3.55 -5.24 4.88
CA MET A 132 -3.23 -3.83 4.70
C MET A 132 -2.38 -3.30 5.85
N VAL A 133 -1.76 -2.15 5.64
CA VAL A 133 -0.96 -1.43 6.65
C VAL A 133 -1.26 0.06 6.58
N TRP A 134 -1.63 0.68 7.70
CA TRP A 134 -1.84 2.11 7.76
C TRP A 134 -0.53 2.89 7.79
N GLY A 135 -0.54 4.09 7.22
CA GLY A 135 0.55 5.05 7.37
C GLY A 135 0.08 6.47 7.15
N SER A 136 0.63 7.42 7.90
CA SER A 136 0.21 8.82 7.83
C SER A 136 0.70 9.58 6.61
N ASP A 137 1.78 9.12 5.96
CA ASP A 137 2.53 9.85 4.94
C ASP A 137 3.20 11.15 5.45
N PHE A 138 3.45 11.26 6.75
CA PHE A 138 4.20 12.38 7.30
C PHE A 138 5.68 12.34 6.85
N PRO A 139 6.31 13.48 6.50
CA PRO A 139 5.77 14.85 6.58
C PRO A 139 4.98 15.31 5.34
N VAL A 140 4.95 14.56 4.25
CA VAL A 140 4.33 14.97 2.97
C VAL A 140 2.83 15.25 3.13
N VAL A 141 2.12 14.47 3.94
CA VAL A 141 0.69 14.67 4.23
C VAL A 141 0.34 16.09 4.69
N LYS A 142 1.30 16.84 5.28
CA LYS A 142 1.11 18.22 5.72
C LYS A 142 0.71 19.18 4.61
N PHE A 143 0.97 18.85 3.34
CA PHE A 143 0.47 19.63 2.21
C PHE A 143 -1.05 19.54 2.04
N SER A 144 -1.74 18.70 2.81
CA SER A 144 -3.14 18.34 2.64
C SER A 144 -3.90 18.28 3.96
N SER A 145 -3.31 17.70 5.00
CA SER A 145 -3.91 17.59 6.34
C SER A 145 -2.86 17.43 7.44
N THR A 146 -3.29 17.59 8.69
CA THR A 146 -2.45 17.27 9.87
C THR A 146 -2.34 15.76 10.07
N TYR A 147 -1.31 15.32 10.82
CA TYR A 147 -1.20 13.92 11.24
C TYR A 147 -2.47 13.43 11.95
N LYS A 148 -3.04 14.25 12.85
CA LYS A 148 -4.27 13.92 13.57
C LYS A 148 -5.43 13.72 12.62
N GLN A 149 -5.62 14.61 11.64
CA GLN A 149 -6.65 14.44 10.62
C GLN A 149 -6.44 13.15 9.82
N ALA A 150 -5.23 12.87 9.34
CA ALA A 150 -4.93 11.64 8.60
C ALA A 150 -5.23 10.35 9.41
N PHE A 151 -4.94 10.38 10.72
CA PHE A 151 -5.29 9.28 11.62
C PHE A 151 -6.81 9.17 11.87
N GLU A 152 -7.49 10.30 12.07
CA GLU A 152 -8.93 10.31 12.35
C GLU A 152 -9.75 9.83 11.14
N VAL A 153 -9.31 10.05 9.91
CA VAL A 153 -9.94 9.44 8.72
C VAL A 153 -10.00 7.91 8.85
N PHE A 154 -8.88 7.29 9.21
CA PHE A 154 -8.81 5.84 9.46
C PHE A 154 -9.65 5.43 10.67
N ASN A 155 -9.50 6.15 11.78
CA ASN A 155 -10.06 5.75 13.07
C ASN A 155 -11.58 5.94 13.15
N LYS A 156 -12.09 7.11 12.70
CA LYS A 156 -13.49 7.52 12.82
C LYS A 156 -14.29 7.38 11.53
N TYR A 157 -13.73 7.76 10.39
CA TYR A 157 -14.48 7.87 9.14
C TYR A 157 -14.47 6.58 8.29
N CYS A 158 -13.57 5.65 8.58
CA CYS A 158 -13.63 4.28 8.05
C CYS A 158 -14.39 3.35 9.00
N ASP A 159 -15.67 3.63 9.21
CA ASP A 159 -16.61 2.90 10.08
C ASP A 159 -17.02 1.52 9.54
N PHE A 160 -16.67 1.23 8.29
CA PHE A 160 -16.91 -0.05 7.63
C PHE A 160 -15.94 -1.18 8.05
N MET A 161 -14.93 -0.89 8.87
CA MET A 161 -13.96 -1.87 9.37
C MET A 161 -14.29 -2.32 10.79
N SER A 162 -14.11 -3.61 11.07
CA SER A 162 -14.17 -4.13 12.44
C SER A 162 -13.03 -3.58 13.30
N GLU A 163 -13.24 -3.50 14.62
CA GLU A 163 -12.20 -3.05 15.55
C GLU A 163 -10.96 -3.96 15.54
N ASN A 164 -11.17 -5.27 15.36
CA ASN A 164 -10.08 -6.23 15.20
C ASN A 164 -9.24 -5.91 13.95
N ASP A 165 -9.88 -5.64 12.82
CA ASP A 165 -9.15 -5.32 11.59
C ASP A 165 -8.49 -3.94 11.67
N LYS A 166 -9.09 -2.96 12.34
CA LYS A 166 -8.41 -1.68 12.60
C LYS A 166 -7.10 -1.88 13.36
N ASN A 167 -7.09 -2.71 14.41
CA ASN A 167 -5.87 -3.03 15.14
C ASN A 167 -4.82 -3.75 14.27
N LEU A 168 -5.26 -4.65 13.38
CA LEU A 168 -4.38 -5.30 12.41
C LEU A 168 -3.74 -4.29 11.45
N ILE A 169 -4.57 -3.47 10.82
CA ILE A 169 -4.15 -2.51 9.78
C ILE A 169 -3.30 -1.39 10.40
N GLN A 170 -3.64 -0.89 11.58
CA GLN A 170 -2.94 0.22 12.24
C GLN A 170 -1.48 -0.10 12.57
N GLY A 171 -1.15 -1.37 12.87
CA GLY A 171 0.23 -1.72 13.20
C GLY A 171 0.53 -3.21 13.32
N ASN A 172 -0.40 -4.05 13.77
CA ASN A 172 -0.08 -5.45 14.07
C ASN A 172 0.35 -6.25 12.83
N ASN A 173 -0.18 -5.94 11.64
CA ASN A 173 0.27 -6.56 10.40
C ASN A 173 1.73 -6.24 10.10
N LEU A 174 2.12 -4.96 10.15
CA LEU A 174 3.50 -4.58 9.90
C LEU A 174 4.44 -5.14 10.97
N LEU A 175 4.02 -5.12 12.24
CA LEU A 175 4.77 -5.74 13.33
C LEU A 175 5.02 -7.23 13.08
N LYS A 176 3.97 -7.97 12.69
CA LYS A 176 4.05 -9.39 12.33
C LYS A 176 5.03 -9.60 11.18
N LEU A 177 4.93 -8.82 10.10
CA LEU A 177 5.85 -8.91 8.97
C LEU A 177 7.30 -8.66 9.40
N ILE A 178 7.57 -7.66 10.24
CA ILE A 178 8.93 -7.36 10.71
C ILE A 178 9.47 -8.53 11.57
N LYS A 179 8.64 -9.13 12.44
CA LYS A 179 9.00 -10.30 13.27
C LYS A 179 9.28 -11.55 12.45
N GLU A 180 8.39 -11.92 11.52
CA GLU A 180 8.55 -13.09 10.65
C GLU A 180 9.83 -13.02 9.79
N ARG A 181 10.33 -11.80 9.59
CA ARG A 181 11.55 -11.52 8.83
C ARG A 181 12.80 -11.41 9.70
N GLY A 182 12.68 -11.69 11.01
CA GLY A 182 13.77 -11.66 11.98
C GLY A 182 14.38 -10.27 12.13
N LYS A 183 13.57 -9.22 11.94
CA LYS A 183 14.05 -7.83 11.95
C LYS A 183 13.97 -7.19 13.34
N ILE A 184 13.13 -7.70 14.22
CA ILE A 184 13.05 -7.33 15.64
C ILE A 184 12.82 -8.59 16.47
N ASP A 185 13.24 -8.58 17.73
CA ASP A 185 12.98 -9.64 18.71
C ASP A 185 11.56 -9.54 19.29
#